data_AF-A0AAN9C3T0-F1
#
_entry.id   AF-A0AAN9C3T0-F1
#
_cell.length_a   1.000
_cell.length_b   1.000
_cell.length_c   1.000
_cell.angle_alpha   90.00
_cell.angle_beta   90.00
_cell.angle_gamma   90.00
#
_symmetry.space_group_name_H-M   'P 1'
#
loop_
_entity.id
_entity.type
_entity.pdbx_description
1 polymer ?
#
loop_
_entity_poly.entity_id
_entity_poly.type
_entity_poly.pdbx_seq_one_letter_code
_entity_poly.pdbx_strand_id
1 'polypeptide(L)'
;MAASFLREAGFLGPYVVRCVSSQAILGSTRRCLCRLKLLHHRQTVFQVVRTAASTAIKADAAPTTGGSEVSTKVQTEVLEAESTDNLYRERYIPITRRSIIRFLVEEENFLNEQEKKHFEDFALTLDSAIVNKYHGILQDLKSLFDPINPDKDTIQSRKYSRRERLDNEFWLLQRVEDIMEKANFYELEKSRVLKLLAEHESKGVRVSVNLDRYDILRFWVLGREQPPPEVGFLERMFNLVRRKPALPTVEYYKRVVVAIRLKKDSKLLLKSFKEIPVDRLEMLLPDGTMRMNKMDKGVLSASIVIATTGLLAKAVTVMAQMNLDWMLLVTVVTGGIGVQAWTSYKNRRNAYLVEVSRTLYFKNLANNGGLLAAMVDRAEDESFKEALLVYTFLLTQRSPAAKVKASKQQIPAELGGLTDAAVEIKIQNWITQKTGVHIEFESSEAIRLLKKFGILSETNEKLHVLPLEASINCLPITPQSLIARSMEADLPEGYDRDEYLETEHEYKEEEKRTKRYGWF
;
A
#
# COMPACT_ATOMS: atom_id res chain seq x y z
N MET A 1 -0.85 30.17 20.27
CA MET A 1 -0.33 31.44 19.73
C MET A 1 -0.68 31.52 18.26
N ALA A 2 -1.75 32.22 17.91
CA ALA A 2 -2.16 32.45 16.53
C ALA A 2 -2.28 33.96 16.33
N ALA A 3 -1.41 34.53 15.51
CA ALA A 3 -1.44 35.94 15.13
C ALA A 3 -1.27 36.03 13.60
N SER A 4 -2.38 36.40 12.95
CA SER A 4 -2.49 37.38 11.87
C SER A 4 -1.35 37.51 10.85
N PHE A 5 -1.63 37.13 9.60
CA PHE A 5 -1.21 37.90 8.43
C PHE A 5 -2.36 37.98 7.42
N LEU A 6 -3.00 39.15 7.36
CA LEU A 6 -3.93 39.59 6.32
C LEU A 6 -3.45 40.97 5.83
N ARG A 7 -3.05 41.04 4.56
CA ARG A 7 -3.11 42.22 3.67
C ARG A 7 -2.73 41.76 2.24
N GLU A 8 -3.72 41.40 1.41
CA GLU A 8 -4.39 42.22 0.37
C GLU A 8 -3.61 42.45 -0.92
N ALA A 9 -4.08 41.81 -2.00
CA ALA A 9 -4.30 42.29 -3.38
C ALA A 9 -4.41 41.03 -4.27
N GLY A 10 -5.37 40.75 -5.13
CA GLY A 10 -6.50 41.44 -5.76
C GLY A 10 -6.86 40.60 -7.01
N PHE A 11 -8.09 40.72 -7.53
CA PHE A 11 -8.71 40.03 -8.68
C PHE A 11 -9.51 38.74 -8.43
N LEU A 12 -10.77 38.93 -8.03
CA LEU A 12 -11.89 38.04 -8.34
C LEU A 12 -12.70 38.67 -9.49
N GLY A 13 -12.92 37.89 -10.56
CA GLY A 13 -13.72 38.27 -11.73
C GLY A 13 -15.23 38.25 -11.48
N PRO A 14 -16.04 38.75 -12.43
CA PRO A 14 -17.38 39.24 -12.16
C PRO A 14 -18.43 38.12 -12.19
N TYR A 15 -19.21 38.00 -11.11
CA TYR A 15 -20.54 37.42 -11.17
C TYR A 15 -21.54 38.54 -11.43
N VAL A 16 -22.13 38.56 -12.63
CA VAL A 16 -23.23 39.47 -12.97
C VAL A 16 -24.51 38.94 -12.33
N VAL A 17 -24.87 39.48 -11.17
CA VAL A 17 -26.23 39.34 -10.61
C VAL A 17 -27.07 40.47 -11.20
N ARG A 18 -27.95 40.13 -12.15
CA ARG A 18 -28.90 41.08 -12.74
C ARG A 18 -30.11 41.20 -11.81
N CYS A 19 -30.06 42.14 -10.87
CA CYS A 19 -31.25 42.56 -10.12
C CYS A 19 -32.16 43.40 -11.04
N VAL A 20 -33.33 42.86 -11.37
CA VAL A 20 -34.42 43.65 -11.93
C VAL A 20 -35.30 44.11 -10.77
N SER A 21 -35.32 45.41 -10.53
CA SER A 21 -36.23 46.06 -9.59
C SER A 21 -37.68 45.86 -10.03
N SER A 22 -38.54 45.47 -9.09
CA SER A 22 -39.99 45.69 -9.19
C SER A 22 -40.47 46.19 -7.84
N GLN A 23 -41.05 47.39 -7.85
CA GLN A 23 -41.74 47.98 -6.71
C GLN A 23 -42.85 47.06 -6.20
N ALA A 24 -43.08 47.14 -4.89
CA ALA A 24 -44.07 46.39 -4.15
C ALA A 24 -45.51 46.67 -4.62
N ILE A 25 -46.37 45.66 -4.55
CA ILE A 25 -47.77 45.76 -4.08
C ILE A 25 -48.14 44.41 -3.43
N LEU A 26 -48.89 44.50 -2.35
CA LEU A 26 -49.33 43.48 -1.40
C LEU A 26 -49.85 42.16 -2.00
N GLY A 27 -49.56 41.07 -1.29
CA GLY A 27 -50.56 40.04 -1.01
C GLY A 27 -50.41 38.72 -1.77
N SER A 28 -50.30 37.65 -0.98
CA SER A 28 -50.54 36.25 -1.32
C SER A 28 -49.39 35.42 -1.90
N THR A 29 -49.30 34.23 -1.31
CA THR A 29 -48.39 33.12 -1.55
C THR A 29 -48.64 32.46 -2.91
N ARG A 30 -47.58 32.02 -3.61
CA ARG A 30 -47.64 30.81 -4.47
C ARG A 30 -46.27 30.24 -4.84
N ARG A 31 -46.24 28.91 -4.83
CA ARG A 31 -45.14 27.99 -5.15
C ARG A 31 -44.61 28.22 -6.58
N CYS A 32 -43.29 28.19 -6.77
CA CYS A 32 -42.66 28.06 -8.08
C CYS A 32 -42.01 26.69 -8.25
N LEU A 33 -42.59 25.87 -9.13
CA LEU A 33 -41.97 24.71 -9.75
C LEU A 33 -40.96 25.19 -10.78
N CYS A 34 -39.67 24.87 -10.61
CA CYS A 34 -38.67 25.04 -11.66
C CYS A 34 -38.34 23.69 -12.30
N ARG A 35 -38.80 23.55 -13.55
CA ARG A 35 -38.56 22.44 -14.48
C ARG A 35 -37.29 22.75 -15.26
N LEU A 36 -36.19 22.02 -15.05
CA LEU A 36 -34.97 22.19 -15.86
C LEU A 36 -35.16 21.51 -17.23
N LYS A 37 -35.13 22.30 -18.30
CA LYS A 37 -35.02 21.83 -19.69
C LYS A 37 -33.54 21.58 -20.02
N LEU A 38 -33.21 20.34 -20.40
CA LEU A 38 -31.96 19.97 -21.06
C LEU A 38 -31.97 20.49 -22.51
N LEU A 39 -30.91 21.20 -22.90
CA LEU A 39 -30.65 21.59 -24.29
C LEU A 39 -29.55 20.70 -24.88
N HIS A 40 -29.95 19.95 -25.90
CA HIS A 40 -29.12 19.17 -26.82
C HIS A 40 -28.74 20.04 -28.03
N HIS A 41 -27.45 20.16 -28.39
CA HIS A 41 -26.97 20.24 -29.79
C HIS A 41 -25.43 20.11 -29.87
N ARG A 42 -24.88 18.98 -30.35
CA ARG A 42 -24.24 18.69 -31.67
C ARG A 42 -23.00 19.55 -31.99
N GLN A 43 -21.79 18.95 -32.00
CA GLN A 43 -21.14 18.19 -33.10
C GLN A 43 -20.79 19.04 -34.33
N THR A 44 -19.52 19.40 -34.47
CA THR A 44 -18.69 19.34 -35.70
C THR A 44 -17.29 19.88 -35.37
N VAL A 45 -16.23 19.11 -35.67
CA VAL A 45 -14.91 19.50 -36.22
C VAL A 45 -13.97 18.31 -35.97
N PHE A 46 -13.85 17.41 -36.95
CA PHE A 46 -12.67 16.54 -37.14
C PHE A 46 -12.72 15.91 -38.54
N GLN A 47 -12.44 16.73 -39.55
CA GLN A 47 -11.93 16.28 -40.84
C GLN A 47 -11.19 17.47 -41.45
N VAL A 48 -9.86 17.39 -41.45
CA VAL A 48 -8.90 17.88 -42.48
C VAL A 48 -7.52 17.63 -41.86
N VAL A 49 -6.84 16.56 -42.28
CA VAL A 49 -5.40 16.45 -42.60
C VAL A 49 -5.17 14.97 -42.92
N ARG A 50 -5.46 14.58 -44.15
CA ARG A 50 -4.93 13.37 -44.82
C ARG A 50 -5.31 13.47 -46.29
N THR A 51 -4.48 14.14 -47.07
CA THR A 51 -4.41 14.03 -48.54
C THR A 51 -3.26 14.91 -49.03
N ALA A 52 -2.05 14.36 -49.08
CA ALA A 52 -0.97 14.84 -49.93
C ALA A 52 0.12 13.76 -50.01
N ALA A 53 -0.04 12.79 -50.94
CA ALA A 53 1.05 12.08 -51.61
C ALA A 53 0.50 10.98 -52.56
N SER A 54 0.04 11.39 -53.74
CA SER A 54 0.00 10.59 -54.97
C SER A 54 -0.39 11.57 -56.08
N THR A 55 0.48 11.89 -57.04
CA THR A 55 0.66 11.19 -58.33
C THR A 55 2.05 11.56 -58.91
N ALA A 56 2.95 10.62 -59.22
CA ALA A 56 3.04 9.73 -60.40
C ALA A 56 3.87 10.33 -61.55
N ILE A 57 5.02 9.72 -61.87
CA ILE A 57 5.56 9.56 -63.24
C ILE A 57 6.18 8.16 -63.35
N LYS A 58 5.99 7.53 -64.52
CA LYS A 58 6.10 6.11 -64.90
C LYS A 58 7.16 5.95 -66.02
N ALA A 59 7.57 4.69 -66.28
CA ALA A 59 8.35 4.12 -67.42
C ALA A 59 9.82 3.74 -67.05
N ASP A 60 10.39 2.56 -67.33
CA ASP A 60 10.12 1.48 -68.30
C ASP A 60 10.64 0.08 -67.87
N ALA A 61 10.22 -0.97 -68.61
CA ALA A 61 10.47 -2.43 -68.51
C ALA A 61 11.98 -2.87 -68.58
N ALA A 62 12.45 -4.06 -68.17
CA ALA A 62 12.07 -5.45 -68.50
C ALA A 62 12.79 -6.49 -67.56
N PRO A 63 12.56 -7.82 -67.65
CA PRO A 63 12.70 -8.78 -66.54
C PRO A 63 13.91 -9.73 -66.59
N THR A 64 14.38 -10.22 -65.44
CA THR A 64 15.02 -11.56 -65.34
C THR A 64 15.08 -12.12 -63.91
N THR A 65 14.47 -13.30 -63.73
CA THR A 65 14.88 -14.48 -62.93
C THR A 65 15.25 -14.38 -61.45
N GLY A 66 14.38 -14.97 -60.61
CA GLY A 66 14.71 -16.18 -59.84
C GLY A 66 15.40 -16.02 -58.48
N GLY A 67 14.72 -16.44 -57.42
CA GLY A 67 15.35 -16.70 -56.12
C GLY A 67 14.36 -16.66 -54.97
N SER A 68 13.88 -17.83 -54.56
CA SER A 68 13.00 -18.08 -53.42
C SER A 68 13.53 -17.49 -52.12
N GLU A 69 12.64 -16.94 -51.30
CA GLU A 69 12.75 -17.08 -49.85
C GLU A 69 11.37 -17.03 -49.17
N VAL A 70 11.18 -17.99 -48.28
CA VAL A 70 9.93 -18.43 -47.67
C VAL A 70 9.53 -17.45 -46.57
N SER A 71 8.37 -16.79 -46.71
CA SER A 71 7.77 -16.00 -45.64
C SER A 71 6.73 -16.86 -44.90
N THR A 72 7.18 -17.54 -43.86
CA THR A 72 6.32 -18.22 -42.90
C THR A 72 5.60 -17.17 -42.04
N LYS A 73 4.28 -17.06 -42.22
CA LYS A 73 3.38 -16.33 -41.34
C LYS A 73 3.44 -16.94 -39.93
N VAL A 74 4.09 -16.26 -39.00
CA VAL A 74 3.92 -16.52 -37.57
C VAL A 74 2.72 -15.70 -37.10
N GLN A 75 1.60 -16.39 -36.91
CA GLN A 75 0.45 -15.88 -36.19
C GLN A 75 0.92 -15.52 -34.78
N THR A 76 0.76 -14.25 -34.41
CA THR A 76 0.91 -13.80 -33.04
C THR A 76 -0.25 -14.40 -32.24
N GLU A 77 0.02 -15.54 -31.61
CA GLU A 77 -0.79 -16.05 -30.51
C GLU A 77 -0.83 -14.96 -29.44
N VAL A 78 -2.05 -14.54 -29.13
CA VAL A 78 -2.39 -13.78 -27.94
C VAL A 78 -2.10 -14.71 -26.78
N LEU A 79 -0.87 -14.66 -26.26
CA LEU A 79 -0.55 -15.23 -24.95
C LEU A 79 -1.30 -14.40 -23.92
N GLU A 80 -2.42 -14.96 -23.47
CA GLU A 80 -3.03 -14.67 -22.20
C GLU A 80 -1.93 -14.56 -21.15
N ALA A 81 -1.79 -13.38 -20.57
CA ALA A 81 -0.89 -13.12 -19.46
C ALA A 81 -1.45 -13.75 -18.18
N GLU A 82 -1.54 -15.08 -18.14
CA GLU A 82 -1.46 -15.81 -16.87
C GLU A 82 0.01 -15.93 -16.50
N SER A 83 0.49 -15.19 -15.50
CA SER A 83 1.67 -15.59 -14.70
C SER A 83 2.04 -14.61 -13.59
N THR A 84 2.14 -15.16 -12.37
CA THR A 84 2.72 -14.65 -11.10
C THR A 84 1.84 -13.90 -10.09
N ASP A 85 0.53 -13.71 -10.31
CA ASP A 85 -0.32 -13.05 -9.28
C ASP A 85 -0.80 -13.98 -8.15
N ASN A 86 -0.65 -15.30 -8.31
CA ASN A 86 -1.21 -16.34 -7.41
C ASN A 86 -0.36 -16.70 -6.16
N LEU A 87 0.66 -15.91 -5.80
CA LEU A 87 1.52 -16.22 -4.65
C LEU A 87 1.06 -15.58 -3.33
N TYR A 88 0.13 -14.63 -3.36
CA TYR A 88 -0.37 -14.02 -2.13
C TYR A 88 -1.42 -14.92 -1.46
N ARG A 89 -1.12 -15.36 -0.23
CA ARG A 89 -1.98 -16.20 0.60
C ARG A 89 -2.47 -15.36 1.78
N GLU A 90 -3.79 -15.25 1.94
CA GLU A 90 -4.36 -14.53 3.09
C GLU A 90 -4.21 -15.39 4.34
N ARG A 91 -3.37 -14.94 5.29
CA ARG A 91 -3.10 -15.66 6.55
C ARG A 91 -3.74 -14.98 7.75
N TYR A 92 -4.23 -13.76 7.60
CA TYR A 92 -4.80 -13.00 8.70
C TYR A 92 -6.08 -13.64 9.24
N ILE A 93 -6.13 -13.91 10.54
CA ILE A 93 -7.32 -14.40 11.24
C ILE A 93 -8.18 -13.20 11.68
N PRO A 94 -9.33 -12.92 11.04
CA PRO A 94 -10.14 -11.72 11.29
C PRO A 94 -11.06 -11.88 12.52
N ILE A 95 -10.53 -12.41 13.62
CA ILE A 95 -11.24 -12.67 14.87
C ILE A 95 -10.41 -12.09 16.01
N THR A 96 -11.04 -11.38 16.95
CA THR A 96 -10.34 -10.82 18.12
C THR A 96 -10.04 -11.92 19.16
N ARG A 97 -9.02 -11.72 20.03
CA ARG A 97 -8.71 -12.65 21.14
C ARG A 97 -9.94 -13.01 21.98
N ARG A 98 -10.76 -12.01 22.31
CA ARG A 98 -11.97 -12.24 23.11
C ARG A 98 -13.04 -13.03 22.34
N SER A 99 -13.22 -12.71 21.06
CA SER A 99 -14.20 -13.40 20.21
C SER A 99 -13.81 -14.86 19.95
N ILE A 100 -12.52 -15.15 19.76
CA ILE A 100 -12.07 -16.51 19.49
C ILE A 100 -12.26 -17.42 20.72
N ILE A 101 -11.94 -16.93 21.93
CA ILE A 101 -12.20 -17.67 23.18
C ILE A 101 -13.70 -17.97 23.29
N ARG A 102 -14.55 -16.96 23.08
CA ARG A 102 -16.00 -17.14 23.12
C ARG A 102 -16.49 -18.16 22.10
N PHE A 103 -16.07 -18.06 20.85
CA PHE A 103 -16.50 -19.00 19.79
C PHE A 103 -16.06 -20.44 20.09
N LEU A 104 -14.88 -20.64 20.67
CA LEU A 104 -14.39 -21.97 21.05
C LEU A 104 -15.16 -22.56 22.24
N VAL A 105 -15.61 -21.72 23.19
CA VAL A 105 -16.43 -22.15 24.34
C VAL A 105 -17.88 -22.45 23.95
N GLU A 106 -18.42 -21.70 22.98
CA GLU A 106 -19.78 -21.87 22.45
C GLU A 106 -19.92 -23.07 21.51
N GLU A 107 -18.82 -23.59 20.96
CA GLU A 107 -18.87 -24.71 20.00
C GLU A 107 -19.31 -26.03 20.66
N GLU A 108 -20.32 -26.66 20.08
CA GLU A 108 -20.80 -27.96 20.54
C GLU A 108 -19.73 -29.04 20.29
N ASN A 109 -19.51 -29.92 21.28
CA ASN A 109 -18.55 -31.03 21.26
C ASN A 109 -17.05 -30.66 21.39
N PHE A 110 -16.71 -29.39 21.58
CA PHE A 110 -15.31 -28.99 21.79
C PHE A 110 -14.84 -29.22 23.22
N LEU A 111 -15.60 -28.74 24.21
CA LEU A 111 -15.24 -28.75 25.62
C LEU A 111 -16.38 -29.28 26.50
N ASN A 112 -16.03 -30.08 27.50
CA ASN A 112 -16.96 -30.49 28.57
C ASN A 112 -17.18 -29.35 29.59
N GLU A 113 -18.24 -29.41 30.41
CA GLU A 113 -18.55 -28.36 31.41
C GLU A 113 -17.43 -28.10 32.42
N GLN A 114 -16.63 -29.12 32.77
CA GLN A 114 -15.45 -28.94 33.63
C GLN A 114 -14.28 -28.28 32.89
N GLU A 115 -14.12 -28.57 31.59
CA GLU A 115 -13.07 -27.99 30.75
C GLU A 115 -13.37 -26.52 30.44
N LYS A 116 -14.63 -26.17 30.19
CA LYS A 116 -15.06 -24.77 29.98
C LYS A 116 -14.63 -23.86 31.13
N LYS A 117 -14.71 -24.33 32.39
CA LYS A 117 -14.26 -23.57 33.57
C LYS A 117 -12.76 -23.28 33.56
N HIS A 118 -11.94 -24.26 33.17
CA HIS A 118 -10.48 -24.12 33.15
C HIS A 118 -9.95 -23.52 31.85
N PHE A 119 -10.77 -23.47 30.79
CA PHE A 119 -10.36 -22.98 29.48
C PHE A 119 -10.06 -21.48 29.49
N GLU A 120 -10.86 -20.68 30.21
CA GLU A 120 -10.60 -19.24 30.37
C GLU A 120 -9.29 -19.00 31.13
N ASP A 121 -9.07 -19.71 32.24
CA ASP A 121 -7.83 -19.64 33.01
C ASP A 121 -6.60 -20.04 32.17
N PHE A 122 -6.73 -21.10 31.37
CA PHE A 122 -5.69 -21.50 30.42
C PHE A 122 -5.42 -20.41 29.39
N ALA A 123 -6.45 -19.83 28.78
CA ALA A 123 -6.29 -18.77 27.78
C ALA A 123 -5.59 -17.54 28.38
N LEU A 124 -5.95 -17.12 29.59
CA LEU A 124 -5.31 -16.00 30.29
C LEU A 124 -3.84 -16.28 30.64
N THR A 125 -3.54 -17.51 31.08
CA THR A 125 -2.17 -17.92 31.41
C THR A 125 -1.30 -18.00 30.15
N LEU A 126 -1.86 -18.52 29.05
CA LEU A 126 -1.20 -18.60 27.76
C LEU A 126 -0.90 -17.20 27.21
N ASP A 127 -1.88 -16.30 27.27
CA ASP A 127 -1.73 -14.89 26.87
C ASP A 127 -0.57 -14.24 27.64
N SER A 128 -0.56 -14.37 28.96
CA SER A 128 0.51 -13.82 29.82
C SER A 128 1.90 -14.35 29.46
N ALA A 129 2.01 -15.65 29.15
CA ALA A 129 3.27 -16.27 28.74
C ALA A 129 3.75 -15.76 27.37
N ILE A 130 2.83 -15.54 26.44
CA ILE A 130 3.12 -15.03 25.09
C ILE A 130 3.51 -13.55 25.15
N VAL A 131 2.76 -12.72 25.87
CA VAL A 131 3.06 -11.29 26.10
C VAL A 131 4.47 -11.12 26.65
N ASN A 132 4.86 -11.91 27.66
CA ASN A 132 6.20 -11.83 28.25
C ASN A 132 7.31 -12.16 27.23
N LYS A 133 7.10 -13.18 26.38
CA LYS A 133 8.01 -13.52 25.28
C LYS A 133 8.17 -12.34 24.31
N TYR A 134 7.07 -11.74 23.89
CA TYR A 134 7.08 -10.65 22.90
C TYR A 134 7.58 -9.33 23.47
N HIS A 135 7.41 -9.08 24.76
CA HIS A 135 8.00 -7.93 25.44
C HIS A 135 9.54 -7.95 25.35
N GLY A 136 10.17 -9.10 25.60
CA GLY A 136 11.62 -9.27 25.42
C GLY A 136 12.07 -9.04 23.99
N ILE A 137 11.30 -9.53 23.01
CA ILE A 137 11.57 -9.30 21.59
C ILE A 137 11.48 -7.82 21.21
N LEU A 138 10.48 -7.10 21.72
CA LEU A 138 10.33 -5.67 21.47
C LEU A 138 11.53 -4.89 22.02
N GLN A 139 12.01 -5.24 23.21
CA GLN A 139 13.16 -4.58 23.81
C GLN A 139 14.44 -4.84 23.01
N ASP A 140 14.65 -6.07 22.54
CA ASP A 140 15.74 -6.40 21.62
C ASP A 140 15.67 -5.53 20.36
N LEU A 141 14.49 -5.45 19.73
CA LEU A 141 14.29 -4.65 18.51
C LEU A 141 14.56 -3.16 18.73
N LYS A 142 14.08 -2.60 19.85
CA LYS A 142 14.36 -1.21 20.23
C LYS A 142 15.85 -0.97 20.40
N SER A 143 16.57 -1.89 21.04
CA SER A 143 18.02 -1.78 21.25
C SER A 143 18.81 -1.82 19.94
N LEU A 144 18.40 -2.67 18.98
CA LEU A 144 19.01 -2.77 17.66
C LEU A 144 18.70 -1.55 16.78
N PHE A 145 17.50 -0.95 16.95
CA PHE A 145 17.07 0.20 16.17
C PHE A 145 17.63 1.53 16.67
N ASP A 146 17.88 1.69 17.98
CA ASP A 146 18.45 2.90 18.59
C ASP A 146 19.62 3.56 17.82
N PRO A 147 20.67 2.83 17.38
CA PRO A 147 21.82 3.44 16.67
C PRO A 147 21.49 3.94 15.26
N ILE A 148 20.43 3.42 14.63
CA ILE A 148 20.02 3.70 13.24
C ILE A 148 18.68 4.45 13.16
N ASN A 149 18.07 4.77 14.30
CA ASN A 149 16.83 5.51 14.40
C ASN A 149 17.03 6.96 13.93
N PRO A 150 16.23 7.44 12.95
CA PRO A 150 16.20 8.85 12.57
C PRO A 150 15.53 9.74 13.63
N ASP A 151 14.55 9.21 14.36
CA ASP A 151 13.78 9.94 15.38
C ASP A 151 14.41 9.74 16.77
N LYS A 152 15.72 9.98 16.88
CA LYS A 152 16.42 9.75 18.15
C LYS A 152 16.25 10.96 19.06
N ASP A 153 15.46 10.77 20.12
CA ASP A 153 15.17 11.83 21.09
C ASP A 153 16.13 11.83 22.30
N THR A 154 16.98 10.81 22.45
CA THR A 154 17.88 10.66 23.61
C THR A 154 19.31 11.07 23.31
N ILE A 155 19.94 11.75 24.28
CA ILE A 155 21.36 12.13 24.22
C ILE A 155 22.20 10.88 23.98
N GLN A 156 23.03 10.90 22.94
CA GLN A 156 23.91 9.79 22.60
C GLN A 156 24.93 9.54 23.72
N SER A 157 24.67 8.56 24.58
CA SER A 157 25.63 8.15 25.62
C SER A 157 26.89 7.50 25.03
N ARG A 158 26.79 6.92 23.83
CA ARG A 158 27.88 6.26 23.10
C ARG A 158 27.84 6.62 21.62
N LYS A 159 29.02 6.89 21.04
CA LYS A 159 29.19 6.99 19.59
C LYS A 159 29.36 5.60 18.99
N TYR A 160 28.45 5.22 18.09
CA TYR A 160 28.56 3.98 17.33
C TYR A 160 29.42 4.17 16.08
N SER A 161 30.33 3.23 15.84
CA SER A 161 31.10 3.14 14.60
C SER A 161 30.20 2.76 13.42
N ARG A 162 30.65 3.04 12.19
CA ARG A 162 29.92 2.67 10.97
C ARG A 162 29.68 1.16 10.90
N ARG A 163 30.65 0.34 11.31
CA ARG A 163 30.54 -1.12 11.32
C ARG A 163 29.44 -1.59 12.28
N GLU A 164 29.45 -1.09 13.52
CA GLU A 164 28.42 -1.45 14.50
C GLU A 164 27.00 -1.06 14.04
N ARG A 165 26.84 0.08 13.34
CA ARG A 165 25.55 0.47 12.78
C ARG A 165 25.08 -0.51 11.70
N LEU A 166 25.96 -0.93 10.80
CA LEU A 166 25.66 -1.90 9.76
C LEU A 166 25.35 -3.30 10.35
N ASP A 167 26.09 -3.69 11.39
CA ASP A 167 25.84 -4.96 12.09
C ASP A 167 24.45 -4.92 12.77
N ASN A 168 24.13 -3.82 13.48
CA ASN A 168 22.80 -3.65 14.09
C ASN A 168 21.68 -3.60 13.07
N GLU A 169 21.88 -2.92 11.94
CA GLU A 169 20.94 -2.89 10.83
C GLU A 169 20.66 -4.29 10.28
N PHE A 170 21.70 -5.08 10.05
CA PHE A 170 21.56 -6.46 9.59
C PHE A 170 20.73 -7.30 10.57
N TRP A 171 21.08 -7.28 11.85
CA TRP A 171 20.35 -8.02 12.89
C TRP A 171 18.93 -7.52 13.09
N LEU A 172 18.71 -6.21 12.98
CA LEU A 172 17.37 -5.62 13.05
C LEU A 172 16.51 -6.13 11.89
N LEU A 173 16.99 -6.05 10.65
CA LEU A 173 16.21 -6.47 9.48
C LEU A 173 15.86 -7.95 9.55
N GLN A 174 16.80 -8.80 9.99
CA GLN A 174 16.54 -10.23 10.19
C GLN A 174 15.45 -10.45 11.26
N ARG A 175 15.53 -9.76 12.40
CA ARG A 175 14.52 -9.91 13.45
C ARG A 175 13.16 -9.32 13.04
N VAL A 176 13.15 -8.24 12.26
CA VAL A 176 11.92 -7.67 11.69
C VAL A 176 11.29 -8.64 10.71
N GLU A 177 12.07 -9.31 9.86
CA GLU A 177 11.59 -10.35 8.94
C GLU A 177 10.88 -11.49 9.71
N ASP A 178 11.51 -12.01 10.77
CA ASP A 178 10.93 -13.03 11.66
C ASP A 178 9.61 -12.58 12.32
N ILE A 179 9.47 -11.28 12.61
CA ILE A 179 8.28 -10.72 13.27
C ILE A 179 7.19 -10.43 12.26
N MET A 180 7.55 -9.98 11.05
CA MET A 180 6.62 -9.79 9.95
C MET A 180 5.95 -11.10 9.56
N GLU A 181 6.72 -12.19 9.47
CA GLU A 181 6.18 -13.53 9.20
C GLU A 181 5.15 -13.94 10.26
N LYS A 182 5.48 -13.80 11.54
CA LYS A 182 4.56 -14.08 12.67
C LYS A 182 3.36 -13.12 12.75
N ALA A 183 3.49 -11.92 12.20
CA ALA A 183 2.39 -10.96 12.06
C ALA A 183 1.57 -11.17 10.78
N ASN A 184 1.82 -12.26 10.06
CA ASN A 184 1.16 -12.67 8.83
C ASN A 184 1.38 -11.71 7.64
N PHE A 185 2.49 -10.98 7.64
CA PHE A 185 2.93 -10.16 6.51
C PHE A 185 3.74 -10.97 5.51
N TYR A 186 3.58 -10.64 4.23
CA TYR A 186 4.34 -11.23 3.13
C TYR A 186 5.36 -10.23 2.59
N GLU A 187 6.64 -10.61 2.54
CA GLU A 187 7.67 -9.78 1.90
C GLU A 187 7.54 -9.84 0.37
N LEU A 188 7.48 -8.67 -0.27
CA LEU A 188 7.48 -8.59 -1.72
C LEU A 188 8.86 -8.91 -2.28
N GLU A 189 8.92 -9.89 -3.17
CA GLU A 189 10.15 -10.23 -3.87
C GLU A 189 10.69 -9.01 -4.64
N LYS A 190 12.02 -8.84 -4.65
CA LYS A 190 12.69 -7.71 -5.33
C LYS A 190 12.23 -7.56 -6.78
N SER A 191 12.13 -8.66 -7.54
CA SER A 191 11.69 -8.63 -8.94
C SER A 191 10.27 -8.07 -9.11
N ARG A 192 9.37 -8.35 -8.16
CA ARG A 192 8.01 -7.81 -8.12
C ARG A 192 8.01 -6.33 -7.75
N VAL A 193 8.79 -5.93 -6.75
CA VAL A 193 8.95 -4.52 -6.38
C VAL A 193 9.45 -3.70 -7.57
N LEU A 194 10.45 -4.19 -8.32
CA LEU A 194 10.96 -3.52 -9.52
C LEU A 194 9.87 -3.31 -10.59
N LYS A 195 9.01 -4.32 -10.81
CA LYS A 195 7.90 -4.23 -11.77
C LYS A 195 6.84 -3.23 -11.32
N LEU A 196 6.49 -3.21 -10.03
CA LEU A 196 5.48 -2.30 -9.47
C LEU A 196 5.97 -0.85 -9.44
N LEU A 197 7.27 -0.63 -9.24
CA LEU A 197 7.88 0.71 -9.24
C LEU A 197 8.34 1.19 -10.63
N ALA A 198 8.11 0.40 -11.68
CA ALA A 198 8.44 0.78 -13.05
C ALA A 198 7.63 2.01 -13.51
N GLU A 199 8.14 2.73 -14.53
CA GLU A 199 7.47 3.92 -15.05
C GLU A 199 6.06 3.59 -15.56
N HIS A 200 5.04 4.15 -14.92
CA HIS A 200 3.64 3.96 -15.29
C HIS A 200 2.88 5.29 -15.29
N GLU A 201 1.68 5.28 -15.88
CA GLU A 201 0.80 6.45 -15.90
C GLU A 201 -0.15 6.43 -14.70
N SER A 202 -0.13 7.49 -13.89
CA SER A 202 -0.99 7.69 -12.73
C SER A 202 -1.69 9.03 -12.84
N LYS A 203 -3.03 9.01 -12.95
CA LYS A 203 -3.91 10.19 -13.13
C LYS A 203 -3.42 11.21 -14.18
N GLY A 204 -2.92 10.72 -15.31
CA GLY A 204 -2.49 11.55 -16.44
C GLY A 204 -1.09 12.16 -16.30
N VAL A 205 -0.30 11.69 -15.34
CA VAL A 205 1.12 12.02 -15.16
C VAL A 205 1.91 10.70 -15.20
N ARG A 206 3.12 10.70 -15.78
CA ARG A 206 4.00 9.53 -15.68
C ARG A 206 4.86 9.64 -14.43
N VAL A 207 4.87 8.60 -13.62
CA VAL A 207 5.63 8.57 -12.38
C VAL A 207 6.77 7.56 -12.52
N SER A 208 7.95 7.95 -12.06
CA SER A 208 9.11 7.07 -12.02
C SER A 208 9.88 7.25 -10.72
N VAL A 209 10.41 6.15 -10.19
CA VAL A 209 11.26 6.14 -9.00
C VAL A 209 12.69 5.81 -9.42
N ASN A 210 13.67 6.55 -8.88
CA ASN A 210 15.08 6.21 -9.09
C ASN A 210 15.54 5.22 -8.02
N LEU A 211 15.57 3.94 -8.37
CA LEU A 211 15.92 2.86 -7.46
C LEU A 211 17.40 2.87 -7.06
N ASP A 212 18.28 3.49 -7.84
CA ASP A 212 19.71 3.56 -7.57
C ASP A 212 20.05 4.40 -6.34
N ARG A 213 19.12 5.20 -5.83
CA ARG A 213 19.28 6.00 -4.60
C ARG A 213 19.17 5.17 -3.33
N TYR A 214 18.52 4.01 -3.38
CA TYR A 214 18.24 3.17 -2.22
C TYR A 214 19.34 2.11 -2.04
N ASP A 215 19.73 1.90 -0.79
CA ASP A 215 20.56 0.76 -0.38
C ASP A 215 19.69 -0.34 0.23
N ILE A 216 18.69 0.05 1.04
CA ILE A 216 17.64 -0.82 1.52
C ILE A 216 16.30 -0.32 1.00
N LEU A 217 15.57 -1.21 0.34
CA LEU A 217 14.20 -1.02 -0.08
C LEU A 217 13.47 -2.36 0.04
N ARG A 218 12.70 -2.51 1.12
CA ARG A 218 11.90 -3.71 1.38
C ARG A 218 10.45 -3.32 1.61
N PHE A 219 9.54 -4.14 1.10
CA PHE A 219 8.11 -3.98 1.27
C PHE A 219 7.52 -5.26 1.86
N TRP A 220 6.71 -5.10 2.91
CA TRP A 220 5.86 -6.16 3.42
C TRP A 220 4.41 -5.77 3.23
N VAL A 221 3.59 -6.71 2.77
CA VAL A 221 2.17 -6.49 2.50
C VAL A 221 1.31 -7.45 3.30
N LEU A 222 0.13 -6.97 3.67
CA LEU A 222 -0.89 -7.75 4.35
C LEU A 222 -2.26 -7.38 3.79
N GLY A 223 -3.04 -8.42 3.54
CA GLY A 223 -4.36 -8.39 2.93
C GLY A 223 -4.34 -7.95 1.48
N ARG A 224 -5.15 -8.59 0.64
CA ARG A 224 -5.53 -8.07 -0.68
C ARG A 224 -7.03 -7.94 -0.75
N GLU A 225 -7.51 -6.78 -1.16
CA GLU A 225 -8.93 -6.51 -1.36
C GLU A 225 -9.16 -5.87 -2.72
N GLN A 226 -10.25 -6.30 -3.36
CA GLN A 226 -10.81 -5.68 -4.55
C GLN A 226 -12.15 -5.04 -4.16
N PRO A 227 -12.14 -3.83 -3.57
CA PRO A 227 -13.38 -3.16 -3.25
C PRO A 227 -14.18 -2.92 -4.53
N PRO A 228 -15.51 -3.14 -4.51
CA PRO A 228 -16.35 -2.82 -5.66
C PRO A 228 -16.24 -1.33 -5.96
N PRO A 229 -16.19 -0.92 -7.25
CA PRO A 229 -16.02 0.48 -7.59
C PRO A 229 -17.19 1.29 -7.03
N GLU A 230 -16.88 2.35 -6.28
CA GLU A 230 -17.87 3.31 -5.78
C GLU A 230 -18.44 4.12 -6.95
N VAL A 231 -19.50 3.61 -7.56
CA VAL A 231 -20.26 4.34 -8.59
C VAL A 231 -21.50 4.96 -7.98
N GLY A 232 -21.64 6.27 -8.15
CA GLY A 232 -22.88 6.96 -7.79
C GLY A 232 -24.07 6.36 -8.57
N PHE A 233 -25.25 6.33 -7.95
CA PHE A 233 -26.46 5.74 -8.55
C PHE A 233 -26.75 6.29 -9.96
N LEU A 234 -26.64 7.61 -10.13
CA LEU A 234 -26.82 8.30 -11.41
C LEU A 234 -25.81 7.81 -12.46
N GLU A 235 -24.54 7.68 -12.08
CA GLU A 235 -23.47 7.29 -12.98
C GLU A 235 -23.58 5.82 -13.40
N ARG A 236 -23.99 4.94 -12.47
CA ARG A 236 -24.32 3.54 -12.77
C ARG A 236 -25.43 3.43 -13.80
N MET A 237 -26.48 4.24 -13.67
CA MET A 237 -27.58 4.30 -14.63
C MET A 237 -27.15 4.87 -15.98
N PHE A 238 -26.35 5.94 -16.00
CA PHE A 238 -25.79 6.51 -17.24
C PHE A 238 -24.85 5.54 -17.96
N ASN A 239 -24.03 4.78 -17.24
CA ASN A 239 -23.10 3.79 -17.82
C ASN A 239 -23.86 2.60 -18.40
N LEU A 240 -24.95 2.17 -17.76
CA LEU A 240 -25.85 1.13 -18.28
C LEU A 240 -26.50 1.58 -19.60
N VAL A 241 -26.98 2.82 -19.67
CA VAL A 241 -27.58 3.40 -20.88
C VAL A 241 -26.56 3.56 -22.00
N ARG A 242 -25.32 3.95 -21.68
CA ARG A 242 -24.24 4.17 -22.66
C ARG A 242 -23.42 2.93 -22.99
N ARG A 243 -23.76 1.75 -22.43
CA ARG A 243 -22.99 0.51 -22.57
C ARG A 243 -21.48 0.72 -22.39
N LYS A 244 -21.09 1.60 -21.46
CA LYS A 244 -19.68 1.79 -21.15
C LYS A 244 -19.16 0.55 -20.43
N PRO A 245 -17.92 0.10 -20.71
CA PRO A 245 -17.31 -1.00 -19.97
C PRO A 245 -17.28 -0.66 -18.48
N ALA A 246 -17.41 -1.69 -17.63
CA ALA A 246 -17.29 -1.53 -16.19
C ALA A 246 -15.94 -0.87 -15.85
N LEU A 247 -15.94 0.03 -14.86
CA LEU A 247 -14.72 0.64 -14.37
C LEU A 247 -13.76 -0.46 -13.89
N PRO A 248 -12.46 -0.35 -14.18
CA PRO A 248 -11.50 -1.33 -13.68
C PRO A 248 -11.53 -1.34 -12.15
N THR A 249 -11.67 -2.52 -11.56
CA THR A 249 -11.50 -2.74 -10.12
C THR A 249 -10.04 -2.55 -9.79
N VAL A 250 -9.74 -1.63 -8.87
CA VAL A 250 -8.38 -1.39 -8.39
C VAL A 250 -8.15 -2.29 -7.18
N GLU A 251 -7.07 -3.06 -7.19
CA GLU A 251 -6.64 -3.86 -6.05
C GLU A 251 -5.95 -3.00 -4.99
N TYR A 252 -6.21 -3.30 -3.73
CA TYR A 252 -5.59 -2.64 -2.58
C TYR A 252 -4.95 -3.66 -1.64
N TYR A 253 -3.79 -3.28 -1.11
CA TYR A 253 -3.22 -3.89 0.09
C TYR A 253 -3.88 -3.30 1.33
N LYS A 254 -4.36 -4.14 2.25
CA LYS A 254 -4.96 -3.67 3.52
C LYS A 254 -3.92 -2.91 4.35
N ARG A 255 -2.70 -3.46 4.45
CA ARG A 255 -1.55 -2.82 5.08
C ARG A 255 -0.30 -3.01 4.22
N VAL A 256 0.55 -1.99 4.22
CA VAL A 256 1.88 -2.02 3.60
C VAL A 256 2.89 -1.48 4.58
N VAL A 257 3.98 -2.19 4.80
CA VAL A 257 5.14 -1.70 5.56
C VAL A 257 6.30 -1.54 4.60
N VAL A 258 7.03 -0.43 4.74
CA VAL A 258 8.21 -0.14 3.95
C VAL A 258 9.40 0.16 4.86
N ALA A 259 10.52 -0.48 4.56
CA ALA A 259 11.82 -0.17 5.15
C ALA A 259 12.73 0.45 4.09
N ILE A 260 13.26 1.63 4.39
CA ILE A 260 13.97 2.48 3.44
C ILE A 260 15.27 2.98 4.07
N ARG A 261 16.40 2.78 3.37
CA ARG A 261 17.64 3.53 3.61
C ARG A 261 18.22 4.03 2.30
N LEU A 262 18.54 5.31 2.25
CA LEU A 262 19.21 5.94 1.10
C LEU A 262 20.72 5.69 1.17
N LYS A 263 21.41 5.58 0.03
CA LYS A 263 22.87 5.32 -0.01
C LYS A 263 23.72 6.38 0.69
N LYS A 264 23.20 7.61 0.77
CA LYS A 264 23.87 8.74 1.43
C LYS A 264 23.56 8.83 2.93
N ASP A 265 22.50 8.17 3.36
CA ASP A 265 22.01 8.24 4.73
C ASP A 265 22.46 7.00 5.52
N SER A 266 22.71 7.20 6.81
CA SER A 266 23.03 6.14 7.76
C SER A 266 21.82 5.69 8.58
N LYS A 267 20.67 6.36 8.44
CA LYS A 267 19.44 6.08 9.19
C LYS A 267 18.52 5.16 8.40
N LEU A 268 17.79 4.31 9.13
CA LEU A 268 16.78 3.42 8.56
C LEU A 268 15.38 3.98 8.86
N LEU A 269 14.61 4.22 7.81
CA LEU A 269 13.23 4.69 7.92
C LEU A 269 12.27 3.50 7.81
N LEU A 270 11.41 3.34 8.81
CA LEU A 270 10.35 2.33 8.80
C LEU A 270 8.99 3.03 8.80
N LYS A 271 8.10 2.71 7.86
CA LYS A 271 6.75 3.29 7.79
C LYS A 271 5.71 2.25 7.45
N SER A 272 4.51 2.42 8.00
CA SER A 272 3.36 1.57 7.70
C SER A 272 2.17 2.37 7.21
N PHE A 273 1.44 1.80 6.28
CA PHE A 273 0.32 2.42 5.60
C PHE A 273 -0.87 1.48 5.51
N LYS A 274 -2.07 2.03 5.41
CA LYS A 274 -3.33 1.30 5.16
C LYS A 274 -3.87 1.57 3.77
N GLU A 275 -4.60 0.60 3.21
CA GLU A 275 -5.42 0.77 2.00
C GLU A 275 -4.61 1.35 0.82
N ILE A 276 -3.48 0.76 0.48
CA ILE A 276 -2.62 1.24 -0.59
C ILE A 276 -2.93 0.49 -1.88
N PRO A 277 -3.20 1.19 -3.01
CA PRO A 277 -3.37 0.52 -4.30
C PRO A 277 -2.13 -0.28 -4.68
N VAL A 278 -2.31 -1.50 -5.21
CA VAL A 278 -1.20 -2.38 -5.59
C VAL A 278 -0.31 -1.74 -6.66
N ASP A 279 -0.90 -0.99 -7.57
CA ASP A 279 -0.25 -0.28 -8.67
C ASP A 279 0.41 1.04 -8.24
N ARG A 280 0.26 1.47 -6.97
CA ARG A 280 0.70 2.79 -6.51
C ARG A 280 1.63 2.77 -5.29
N LEU A 281 2.54 1.80 -5.25
CA LEU A 281 3.54 1.70 -4.17
C LEU A 281 4.58 2.83 -4.20
N GLU A 282 4.80 3.46 -5.35
CA GLU A 282 5.71 4.61 -5.53
C GLU A 282 5.29 5.83 -4.70
N MET A 283 4.01 5.96 -4.38
CA MET A 283 3.49 7.04 -3.54
C MET A 283 4.02 6.97 -2.10
N LEU A 284 4.51 5.81 -1.66
CA LEU A 284 5.05 5.60 -0.31
C LEU A 284 6.52 6.00 -0.20
N LEU A 285 7.18 6.24 -1.33
CA LEU A 285 8.61 6.55 -1.39
C LEU A 285 8.85 8.06 -1.39
N PRO A 286 9.96 8.51 -0.78
CA PRO A 286 10.31 9.94 -0.79
C PRO A 286 10.66 10.45 -2.20
N ASP A 287 11.29 9.61 -3.06
CA ASP A 287 11.87 10.04 -4.34
C ASP A 287 10.96 9.79 -5.57
N GLY A 288 9.72 10.30 -5.53
CA GLY A 288 8.79 10.24 -6.66
C GLY A 288 9.06 11.31 -7.71
N THR A 289 9.65 10.93 -8.86
CA THR A 289 9.80 11.87 -10.00
C THR A 289 8.58 11.82 -10.91
N MET A 290 8.05 13.00 -11.26
CA MET A 290 6.92 13.14 -12.17
C MET A 290 7.40 13.65 -13.53
N ARG A 291 7.01 12.94 -14.59
CA ARG A 291 7.25 13.30 -15.98
C ARG A 291 5.92 13.56 -16.70
N MET A 292 5.98 14.42 -17.71
CA MET A 292 4.84 14.63 -18.60
C MET A 292 4.51 13.35 -19.37
N ASN A 293 3.22 13.15 -19.65
CA ASN A 293 2.82 12.11 -20.58
C ASN A 293 3.38 12.40 -21.99
N LYS A 294 3.64 11.36 -22.80
CA LYS A 294 4.24 11.50 -24.15
C LYS A 294 3.38 12.39 -25.05
N MET A 295 2.05 12.28 -24.93
CA MET A 295 1.11 13.10 -25.69
C MET A 295 1.18 14.57 -25.30
N ASP A 296 1.15 14.88 -24.00
CA ASP A 296 1.25 16.26 -23.49
C ASP A 296 2.62 16.87 -23.85
N LYS A 297 3.71 16.08 -23.78
CA LYS A 297 5.05 16.49 -24.24
C LYS A 297 5.07 16.80 -25.74
N GLY A 298 4.36 15.99 -26.54
CA GLY A 298 4.22 16.20 -27.98
C GLY A 298 3.48 17.50 -28.33
N VAL A 299 2.33 17.75 -27.71
CA VAL A 299 1.55 18.98 -27.93
C VAL A 299 2.36 20.22 -27.52
N LEU A 300 3.01 20.16 -26.36
CA LEU A 300 3.79 21.29 -25.85
C LEU A 300 5.02 21.60 -26.71
N SER A 301 5.77 20.58 -27.11
CA SER A 301 6.92 20.75 -28.01
C SER A 301 6.52 21.29 -29.37
N ALA A 302 5.45 20.76 -29.98
CA ALA A 302 4.92 21.27 -31.24
C ALA A 302 4.48 22.74 -31.11
N SER A 303 3.80 23.11 -30.02
CA SER A 303 3.39 24.49 -29.80
C SER A 303 4.57 25.46 -29.66
N ILE A 304 5.64 25.04 -28.98
CA ILE A 304 6.86 25.86 -28.83
C ILE A 304 7.55 26.03 -30.19
N VAL A 305 7.70 24.96 -30.97
CA VAL A 305 8.34 25.01 -32.29
C VAL A 305 7.55 25.91 -33.25
N ILE A 306 6.22 25.78 -33.28
CA ILE A 306 5.37 26.63 -34.13
C ILE A 306 5.42 28.09 -33.66
N ALA A 307 5.36 28.33 -32.35
CA ALA A 307 5.39 29.69 -31.82
C ALA A 307 6.72 30.39 -32.11
N THR A 308 7.85 29.72 -31.88
CA THR A 308 9.19 30.26 -32.16
C THR A 308 9.41 30.51 -33.65
N THR A 309 9.03 29.56 -34.51
CA THR A 309 9.12 29.72 -35.97
C THR A 309 8.24 30.87 -36.47
N GLY A 310 7.01 30.97 -35.94
CA GLY A 310 6.08 32.04 -36.28
C GLY A 310 6.58 33.43 -35.92
N LEU A 311 7.21 33.58 -34.74
CA LEU A 311 7.84 34.83 -34.31
C LEU A 311 9.05 35.22 -35.17
N LEU A 312 9.93 34.25 -35.45
CA LEU A 312 11.11 34.49 -36.31
C LEU A 312 10.69 34.87 -37.72
N ALA A 313 9.73 34.16 -38.31
CA ALA A 313 9.23 34.47 -39.64
C ALA A 313 8.55 35.86 -39.66
N LYS A 314 7.78 36.24 -38.64
CA LYS A 314 7.24 37.59 -38.56
C LYS A 314 8.34 38.64 -38.48
N ALA A 315 9.36 38.43 -37.66
CA ALA A 315 10.51 39.35 -37.57
C ALA A 315 11.21 39.52 -38.93
N VAL A 316 11.47 38.42 -39.65
CA VAL A 316 12.08 38.46 -40.98
C VAL A 316 11.19 39.18 -41.99
N THR A 317 9.89 38.89 -42.01
CA THR A 317 8.95 39.52 -42.96
C THR A 317 8.78 41.02 -42.71
N VAL A 318 8.83 41.47 -41.45
CA VAL A 318 8.85 42.89 -41.08
C VAL A 318 10.12 43.56 -41.58
N MET A 319 11.29 42.92 -41.42
CA MET A 319 12.56 43.44 -41.97
C MET A 319 12.57 43.46 -43.50
N ALA A 320 11.87 42.51 -44.15
CA ALA A 320 11.75 42.39 -45.59
C ALA A 320 10.57 43.20 -46.20
N GLN A 321 9.84 43.99 -45.41
CA GLN A 321 8.68 44.80 -45.85
C GLN A 321 7.54 43.97 -46.49
N MET A 322 7.40 42.70 -46.13
CA MET A 322 6.31 41.82 -46.59
C MET A 322 5.22 41.67 -45.52
N ASN A 323 3.96 41.90 -45.89
CA ASN A 323 2.83 41.80 -44.97
C ASN A 323 2.21 40.39 -44.97
N LEU A 324 2.72 39.51 -44.10
CA LEU A 324 2.11 38.22 -43.80
C LEU A 324 1.42 38.28 -42.42
N ASP A 325 0.13 38.58 -42.40
CA ASP A 325 -0.63 38.78 -41.14
C ASP A 325 -1.21 37.48 -40.56
N TRP A 326 -1.47 36.47 -41.39
CA TRP A 326 -1.99 35.17 -40.94
C TRP A 326 -1.02 34.39 -40.03
N MET A 327 0.28 34.63 -40.15
CA MET A 327 1.30 33.91 -39.37
C MET A 327 1.28 34.29 -37.88
N LEU A 328 0.96 35.55 -37.56
CA LEU A 328 0.73 35.97 -36.18
C LEU A 328 -0.50 35.28 -35.59
N LEU A 329 -1.57 35.14 -36.37
CA LEU A 329 -2.79 34.47 -35.92
C LEU A 329 -2.52 33.00 -35.58
N VAL A 330 -1.81 32.27 -36.45
CA VAL A 330 -1.41 30.88 -36.18
C VAL A 330 -0.53 30.76 -34.94
N THR A 331 0.41 31.69 -34.77
CA THR A 331 1.30 31.75 -33.60
C THR A 331 0.51 31.94 -32.31
N VAL A 332 -0.44 32.89 -32.30
CA VAL A 332 -1.27 33.20 -31.14
C VAL A 332 -2.19 32.03 -30.78
N VAL A 333 -2.87 31.42 -31.77
CA VAL A 333 -3.76 30.27 -31.54
C VAL A 333 -2.96 29.08 -31.00
N THR A 334 -1.83 28.76 -31.61
CA THR A 334 -0.99 27.62 -31.20
C THR A 334 -0.33 27.85 -29.83
N GLY A 335 0.06 29.10 -29.55
CA GLY A 335 0.51 29.53 -28.24
C GLY A 335 -0.57 29.35 -27.16
N GLY A 336 -1.83 29.71 -27.48
CA GLY A 336 -2.97 29.47 -26.59
C GLY A 336 -3.20 28.00 -26.26
N ILE A 337 -3.11 27.12 -27.27
CA ILE A 337 -3.16 25.66 -27.06
C ILE A 337 -2.00 25.17 -26.18
N GLY A 338 -0.80 25.69 -26.39
CA GLY A 338 0.38 25.38 -25.57
C GLY A 338 0.20 25.78 -24.11
N VAL A 339 -0.33 26.99 -23.85
CA VAL A 339 -0.64 27.48 -22.50
C VAL A 339 -1.73 26.64 -21.83
N GLN A 340 -2.76 26.23 -22.59
CA GLN A 340 -3.81 25.34 -22.08
C GLN A 340 -3.24 23.97 -21.72
N ALA A 341 -2.43 23.36 -22.59
CA ALA A 341 -1.78 22.07 -22.34
C ALA A 341 -0.86 22.13 -21.11
N TRP A 342 -0.06 23.20 -20.98
CA TRP A 342 0.77 23.45 -19.79
C TRP A 342 -0.06 23.58 -18.51
N THR A 343 -1.16 24.34 -18.57
CA THR A 343 -2.05 24.55 -17.42
C THR A 343 -2.73 23.25 -17.01
N SER A 344 -3.18 22.44 -17.98
CA SER A 344 -3.74 21.11 -17.73
C SER A 344 -2.73 20.17 -17.08
N TYR A 345 -1.49 20.12 -17.58
CA TYR A 345 -0.42 19.33 -16.95
C TYR A 345 -0.13 19.80 -15.53
N LYS A 346 0.00 21.12 -15.31
CA LYS A 346 0.22 21.69 -13.97
C LYS A 346 -0.90 21.29 -13.01
N ASN A 347 -2.15 21.34 -13.45
CA ASN A 347 -3.30 20.93 -12.65
C ASN A 347 -3.27 19.44 -12.32
N ARG A 348 -2.95 18.57 -13.29
CA ARG A 348 -2.78 17.12 -13.07
C ARG A 348 -1.65 16.81 -12.09
N ARG A 349 -0.49 17.44 -12.28
CA ARG A 349 0.68 17.32 -11.37
C ARG A 349 0.34 17.75 -9.95
N ASN A 350 -0.32 18.89 -9.78
CA ASN A 350 -0.74 19.37 -8.47
C ASN A 350 -1.77 18.44 -7.82
N ALA A 351 -2.73 17.91 -8.58
CA ALA A 351 -3.70 16.95 -8.08
C ALA A 351 -3.03 15.66 -7.60
N TYR A 352 -2.05 15.15 -8.35
CA TYR A 352 -1.24 14.00 -7.94
C TYR A 352 -0.44 14.27 -6.66
N LEU A 353 0.24 15.42 -6.56
CA LEU A 353 0.98 15.81 -5.35
C LEU A 353 0.07 15.91 -4.12
N VAL A 354 -1.13 16.47 -4.28
CA VAL A 354 -2.13 16.53 -3.20
C VAL A 354 -2.57 15.12 -2.80
N GLU A 355 -2.74 14.20 -3.75
CA GLU A 355 -3.09 12.81 -3.44
C GLU A 355 -1.97 12.05 -2.72
N VAL A 356 -0.72 12.22 -3.13
CA VAL A 356 0.45 11.65 -2.43
C VAL A 356 0.49 12.19 -0.99
N SER A 357 0.37 13.50 -0.81
CA SER A 357 0.36 14.12 0.52
C SER A 357 -0.80 13.60 1.39
N ARG A 358 -2.02 13.51 0.84
CA ARG A 358 -3.18 12.94 1.55
C ARG A 358 -2.98 11.47 1.90
N THR A 359 -2.35 10.70 1.02
CA THR A 359 -2.03 9.29 1.25
C THR A 359 -1.03 9.17 2.39
N LEU A 360 0.09 9.89 2.32
CA LEU A 360 1.12 9.89 3.37
C LEU A 360 0.59 10.39 4.72
N TYR A 361 -0.41 11.27 4.75
CA TYR A 361 -0.99 11.79 5.98
C TYR A 361 -2.09 10.89 6.57
N PHE A 362 -3.12 10.58 5.78
CA PHE A 362 -4.32 9.88 6.28
C PHE A 362 -4.18 8.35 6.27
N LYS A 363 -3.27 7.82 5.45
CA LYS A 363 -3.05 6.38 5.33
C LYS A 363 -1.84 5.90 6.11
N ASN A 364 -0.98 6.79 6.63
CA ASN A 364 0.08 6.40 7.55
C ASN A 364 -0.51 5.93 8.89
N LEU A 365 -0.01 4.81 9.40
CA LEU A 365 -0.45 4.21 10.66
C LEU A 365 0.59 4.37 11.77
N ALA A 366 1.86 4.15 11.45
CA ALA A 366 2.96 4.15 12.41
C ALA A 366 4.30 4.35 11.69
N ASN A 367 5.23 5.00 12.39
CA ASN A 367 6.60 5.27 11.93
C ASN A 367 7.61 4.67 12.93
N ASN A 368 8.77 4.25 12.42
CA ASN A 368 9.99 3.95 13.19
C ASN A 368 9.74 3.10 14.45
N GLY A 369 10.10 3.59 15.63
CA GLY A 369 9.91 2.83 16.88
C GLY A 369 8.45 2.46 17.18
N GLY A 370 7.51 3.34 16.82
CA GLY A 370 6.07 3.07 16.96
C GLY A 370 5.58 1.96 16.02
N LEU A 371 6.18 1.83 14.84
CA LEU A 371 5.92 0.72 13.94
C LEU A 371 6.43 -0.61 14.51
N LEU A 372 7.64 -0.63 15.08
CA LEU A 372 8.19 -1.85 15.70
C LEU A 372 7.27 -2.36 16.81
N ALA A 373 6.79 -1.48 17.69
CA ALA A 373 5.82 -1.83 18.72
C ALA A 373 4.53 -2.40 18.10
N ALA A 374 3.95 -1.71 17.13
CA ALA A 374 2.71 -2.16 16.47
C ALA A 374 2.84 -3.51 15.75
N MET A 375 4.01 -3.82 15.16
CA MET A 375 4.25 -5.12 14.52
C MET A 375 4.44 -6.24 15.55
N VAL A 376 5.10 -5.95 16.68
CA VAL A 376 5.24 -6.91 17.79
C VAL A 376 3.88 -7.22 18.41
N ASP A 377 3.08 -6.19 18.73
CA ASP A 377 1.73 -6.36 19.29
C ASP A 377 0.85 -7.21 18.36
N ARG A 378 1.01 -7.02 17.05
CA ARG A 378 0.31 -7.82 16.04
C ARG A 378 0.81 -9.27 15.97
N ALA A 379 2.12 -9.49 15.95
CA ALA A 379 2.69 -10.84 15.96
C ALA A 379 2.28 -11.60 17.23
N GLU A 380 2.21 -10.91 18.37
CA GLU A 380 1.68 -11.44 19.62
C GLU A 380 0.22 -11.88 19.49
N ASP A 381 -0.64 -11.04 18.89
CA ASP A 381 -2.05 -11.35 18.66
C ASP A 381 -2.26 -12.55 17.75
N GLU A 382 -1.58 -12.61 16.62
CA GLU A 382 -1.66 -13.75 15.70
C GLU A 382 -1.12 -15.03 16.36
N SER A 383 0.04 -14.96 17.03
CA SER A 383 0.60 -16.11 17.75
C SER A 383 -0.31 -16.66 18.83
N PHE A 384 -1.01 -15.78 19.57
CA PHE A 384 -1.99 -16.20 20.57
C PHE A 384 -3.15 -16.94 19.93
N LYS A 385 -3.73 -16.38 18.85
CA LYS A 385 -4.87 -17.00 18.13
C LYS A 385 -4.47 -18.36 17.55
N GLU A 386 -3.33 -18.44 16.88
CA GLU A 386 -2.82 -19.68 16.29
C GLU A 386 -2.55 -20.74 17.36
N ALA A 387 -1.86 -20.38 18.45
CA ALA A 387 -1.57 -21.30 19.55
C ALA A 387 -2.86 -21.81 20.22
N LEU A 388 -3.83 -20.94 20.48
CA LEU A 388 -5.11 -21.31 21.10
C LEU A 388 -5.92 -22.22 20.18
N LEU A 389 -5.97 -21.94 18.88
CA LEU A 389 -6.65 -22.78 17.89
C LEU A 389 -6.01 -24.16 17.81
N VAL A 390 -4.70 -24.24 17.61
CA VAL A 390 -3.98 -25.53 17.53
C VAL A 390 -4.19 -26.34 18.81
N TYR A 391 -4.06 -25.72 19.98
CA TYR A 391 -4.31 -26.37 21.27
C TYR A 391 -5.72 -26.94 21.35
N THR A 392 -6.73 -26.13 21.04
CA THR A 392 -8.14 -26.51 21.21
C THR A 392 -8.54 -27.61 20.23
N PHE A 393 -8.14 -27.51 18.96
CA PHE A 393 -8.45 -28.54 17.97
C PHE A 393 -7.79 -29.87 18.30
N LEU A 394 -6.56 -29.87 18.81
CA LEU A 394 -5.91 -31.09 19.27
C LEU A 394 -6.56 -31.65 20.56
N LEU A 395 -7.01 -30.79 21.47
CA LEU A 395 -7.78 -31.16 22.66
C LEU A 395 -9.10 -31.87 22.29
N THR A 396 -9.82 -31.42 21.25
CA THR A 396 -11.09 -32.05 20.85
C THR A 396 -10.93 -33.49 20.34
N GLN A 397 -9.78 -33.81 19.77
CA GLN A 397 -9.50 -35.08 19.06
C GLN A 397 -8.95 -36.18 19.98
N ARG A 398 -8.99 -35.95 21.30
CA ARG A 398 -8.57 -36.94 22.28
C ARG A 398 -9.48 -38.15 22.33
N SER A 399 -8.90 -39.31 22.66
CA SER A 399 -9.64 -40.55 22.90
C SER A 399 -10.71 -40.35 23.99
N PRO A 400 -11.91 -40.94 23.86
CA PRO A 400 -12.98 -40.85 24.87
C PRO A 400 -12.54 -41.24 26.29
N ALA A 401 -11.59 -42.17 26.42
CA ALA A 401 -11.02 -42.57 27.72
C ALA A 401 -10.20 -41.44 28.39
N ALA A 402 -9.51 -40.62 27.59
CA ALA A 402 -8.74 -39.47 28.06
C ALA A 402 -9.63 -38.27 28.44
N LYS A 403 -10.84 -38.17 27.87
CA LYS A 403 -11.84 -37.15 28.25
C LYS A 403 -12.46 -37.39 29.63
N VAL A 404 -12.44 -38.62 30.13
CA VAL A 404 -13.12 -39.02 31.39
C VAL A 404 -12.19 -39.02 32.60
N LYS A 405 -10.88 -39.27 32.42
CA LYS A 405 -9.87 -39.21 33.48
C LYS A 405 -8.69 -38.34 33.04
N ALA A 406 -8.80 -37.02 33.14
CA ALA A 406 -7.66 -36.14 32.97
C ALA A 406 -6.66 -36.38 34.11
N SER A 407 -5.61 -37.18 33.89
CA SER A 407 -4.58 -37.46 34.91
C SER A 407 -3.18 -37.17 34.36
N LYS A 408 -2.29 -36.69 35.24
CA LYS A 408 -0.88 -36.35 34.94
C LYS A 408 -0.04 -37.52 34.39
N GLN A 409 -0.55 -38.75 34.45
CA GLN A 409 0.19 -39.98 34.12
C GLN A 409 -0.24 -40.63 32.79
N GLN A 410 -1.05 -39.97 31.96
CA GLN A 410 -1.46 -40.53 30.67
C GLN A 410 -0.30 -40.55 29.67
N ILE A 411 -0.10 -41.71 29.04
CA ILE A 411 0.94 -41.95 28.04
C ILE A 411 0.55 -41.16 26.76
N PRO A 412 1.48 -40.41 26.12
CA PRO A 412 1.23 -39.65 24.89
C PRO A 412 0.49 -40.44 23.80
N ALA A 413 0.78 -41.74 23.68
CA ALA A 413 0.16 -42.64 22.70
C ALA A 413 -1.35 -42.89 22.91
N GLU A 414 -1.87 -42.72 24.13
CA GLU A 414 -3.30 -42.93 24.45
C GLU A 414 -4.16 -41.66 24.28
N LEU A 415 -3.51 -40.50 24.13
CA LEU A 415 -4.18 -39.21 24.03
C LEU A 415 -4.83 -38.96 22.68
N GLY A 416 -4.63 -39.81 21.66
CA GLY A 416 -5.05 -39.54 20.28
C GLY A 416 -4.28 -38.36 19.67
N GLY A 417 -4.24 -38.22 18.35
CA GLY A 417 -3.48 -37.13 17.74
C GLY A 417 -3.73 -36.96 16.25
N LEU A 418 -3.45 -35.76 15.77
CA LEU A 418 -3.55 -35.37 14.36
C LEU A 418 -2.16 -35.07 13.81
N THR A 419 -2.02 -35.24 12.49
CA THR A 419 -0.91 -34.67 11.74
C THR A 419 -1.08 -33.15 11.64
N ASP A 420 0.03 -32.44 11.44
CA ASP A 420 0.09 -31.01 11.14
C ASP A 420 -0.92 -30.59 10.06
N ALA A 421 -0.89 -31.22 8.88
CA ALA A 421 -1.77 -30.90 7.76
C ALA A 421 -3.26 -31.12 8.10
N ALA A 422 -3.57 -32.13 8.92
CA ALA A 422 -4.95 -32.38 9.35
C ALA A 422 -5.47 -31.32 10.32
N VAL A 423 -4.60 -30.76 11.18
CA VAL A 423 -4.94 -29.64 12.06
C VAL A 423 -5.21 -28.39 11.23
N GLU A 424 -4.35 -28.08 10.28
CA GLU A 424 -4.47 -26.91 9.42
C GLU A 424 -5.77 -26.91 8.62
N ILE A 425 -6.10 -28.01 7.94
CA ILE A 425 -7.34 -28.15 7.17
C ILE A 425 -8.58 -27.96 8.06
N LYS A 426 -8.59 -28.53 9.27
CA LYS A 426 -9.71 -28.40 10.20
C LYS A 426 -9.89 -26.96 10.68
N ILE A 427 -8.80 -26.28 11.02
CA ILE A 427 -8.83 -24.89 11.46
C ILE A 427 -9.29 -23.98 10.32
N GLN A 428 -8.75 -24.15 9.10
CA GLN A 428 -9.16 -23.39 7.92
C GLN A 428 -10.67 -23.53 7.65
N ASN A 429 -11.18 -24.76 7.65
CA ASN A 429 -12.61 -25.02 7.46
C ASN A 429 -13.48 -24.36 8.53
N TRP A 430 -13.07 -24.41 9.80
CA TRP A 430 -13.79 -23.76 10.89
C TRP A 430 -13.78 -22.24 10.77
N ILE A 431 -12.65 -21.63 10.42
CA ILE A 431 -12.53 -20.18 10.21
C ILE A 431 -13.42 -19.74 9.05
N THR A 432 -13.39 -20.47 7.93
CA THR A 432 -14.26 -20.19 6.78
C THR A 432 -15.73 -20.33 7.15
N GLN A 433 -16.12 -21.34 7.93
CA GLN A 433 -17.50 -21.51 8.40
C GLN A 433 -17.97 -20.34 9.28
N LYS A 434 -17.12 -19.83 10.18
CA LYS A 434 -17.48 -18.75 11.12
C LYS A 434 -17.41 -17.35 10.51
N THR A 435 -16.46 -17.11 9.61
CA THR A 435 -16.15 -15.76 9.11
C THR A 435 -16.48 -15.53 7.64
N GLY A 436 -16.67 -16.60 6.86
CA GLY A 436 -16.80 -16.53 5.40
C GLY A 436 -15.49 -16.18 4.67
N VAL A 437 -14.37 -16.07 5.38
CA VAL A 437 -13.06 -15.76 4.79
C VAL A 437 -12.28 -17.06 4.59
N HIS A 438 -11.75 -17.24 3.38
CA HIS A 438 -10.78 -18.29 3.09
C HIS A 438 -9.40 -17.81 3.50
N ILE A 439 -8.77 -18.54 4.43
CA ILE A 439 -7.42 -18.26 4.86
C ILE A 439 -6.53 -19.49 4.67
N GLU A 440 -5.24 -19.26 4.51
CA GLU A 440 -4.23 -20.30 4.65
C GLU A 440 -3.66 -20.24 6.07
N PHE A 441 -3.86 -21.31 6.82
CA PHE A 441 -3.38 -21.44 8.19
C PHE A 441 -2.13 -22.32 8.21
N GLU A 442 -1.07 -21.84 8.84
CA GLU A 442 0.18 -22.57 9.06
C GLU A 442 0.36 -22.85 10.56
N SER A 443 0.51 -24.13 10.92
CA SER A 443 0.55 -24.56 12.33
C SER A 443 1.96 -24.58 12.93
N SER A 444 3.00 -24.44 12.11
CA SER A 444 4.41 -24.58 12.48
C SER A 444 4.83 -23.77 13.71
N GLU A 445 4.50 -22.47 13.76
CA GLU A 445 4.92 -21.59 14.87
C GLU A 445 4.14 -21.90 16.15
N ALA A 446 2.83 -22.10 16.04
CA ALA A 446 2.00 -22.50 17.16
C ALA A 446 2.48 -23.82 17.78
N ILE A 447 2.82 -24.82 16.95
CA ILE A 447 3.37 -26.10 17.39
C ILE A 447 4.72 -25.89 18.10
N ARG A 448 5.63 -25.09 17.51
CA ARG A 448 6.94 -24.77 18.10
C ARG A 448 6.78 -24.10 19.48
N LEU A 449 5.84 -23.17 19.59
CA LEU A 449 5.54 -22.43 20.82
C LEU A 449 4.95 -23.35 21.90
N LEU A 450 3.97 -24.20 21.56
CA LEU A 450 3.37 -25.15 22.49
C LEU A 450 4.36 -26.25 22.93
N LYS A 451 5.25 -26.71 22.03
CA LYS A 451 6.36 -27.62 22.37
C LYS A 451 7.33 -26.98 23.36
N LYS A 452 7.68 -25.70 23.14
CA LYS A 452 8.58 -24.95 24.04
C LYS A 452 8.02 -24.83 25.46
N PHE A 453 6.70 -24.69 25.60
CA PHE A 453 6.04 -24.68 26.90
C PHE A 453 5.83 -26.09 27.50
N GLY A 454 6.19 -27.16 26.79
CA GLY A 454 5.99 -28.54 27.26
C GLY A 454 4.52 -29.00 27.23
N ILE A 455 3.64 -28.25 26.54
CA ILE A 455 2.20 -28.55 26.45
C ILE A 455 1.91 -29.55 25.33
N LEU A 456 2.71 -29.48 24.25
CA LEU A 456 2.58 -30.33 23.08
C LEU A 456 3.74 -31.32 23.00
N SER A 457 3.42 -32.57 22.69
CA SER A 457 4.38 -33.64 22.38
C SER A 457 4.07 -34.25 21.02
N GLU A 458 5.09 -34.81 20.37
CA GLU A 458 4.96 -35.45 19.07
C GLU A 458 5.36 -36.92 19.19
N THR A 459 4.53 -37.83 18.69
CA THR A 459 4.80 -39.26 18.69
C THR A 459 4.20 -39.87 17.42
N ASN A 460 4.98 -40.62 16.65
CA ASN A 460 4.53 -41.25 15.38
C ASN A 460 3.86 -40.24 14.41
N GLU A 461 4.49 -39.08 14.19
CA GLU A 461 3.99 -37.99 13.33
C GLU A 461 2.62 -37.42 13.75
N LYS A 462 2.19 -37.71 14.99
CA LYS A 462 0.95 -37.20 15.57
C LYS A 462 1.27 -36.26 16.70
N LEU A 463 0.52 -35.15 16.73
CA LEU A 463 0.61 -34.12 17.74
C LEU A 463 -0.38 -34.45 18.87
N HIS A 464 0.13 -34.42 20.09
CA HIS A 464 -0.58 -34.73 21.32
C HIS A 464 -0.47 -33.57 22.29
N VAL A 465 -1.55 -33.28 23.02
CA VAL A 465 -1.61 -32.09 23.88
C VAL A 465 -2.10 -32.47 25.28
N LEU A 466 -1.45 -31.91 26.29
CA LEU A 466 -1.78 -32.15 27.70
C LEU A 466 -3.19 -31.63 28.07
N PRO A 467 -3.86 -32.23 29.07
CA PRO A 467 -5.09 -31.69 29.65
C PRO A 467 -4.95 -30.26 30.16
N LEU A 468 -6.06 -29.52 30.24
CA LEU A 468 -6.07 -28.10 30.62
C LEU A 468 -5.34 -27.83 31.94
N GLU A 469 -5.65 -28.58 32.99
CA GLU A 469 -5.00 -28.44 34.30
C GLU A 469 -3.49 -28.68 34.24
N ALA A 470 -3.05 -29.69 33.50
CA ALA A 470 -1.62 -29.96 33.32
C ALA A 470 -0.95 -28.85 32.49
N SER A 471 -1.64 -28.34 31.47
CA SER A 471 -1.14 -27.29 30.58
C SER A 471 -0.93 -25.96 31.32
N ILE A 472 -1.87 -25.58 32.20
CA ILE A 472 -1.75 -24.37 33.04
C ILE A 472 -0.49 -24.44 33.92
N ASN A 473 -0.19 -25.60 34.49
CA ASN A 473 0.99 -25.78 35.35
C ASN A 473 2.33 -25.75 34.58
N CYS A 474 2.32 -26.00 33.28
CA CYS A 474 3.51 -25.95 32.43
C CYS A 474 3.84 -24.52 31.98
N LEU A 475 2.87 -23.61 32.00
CA LEU A 475 3.05 -22.24 31.56
C LEU A 475 3.82 -21.40 32.61
N PRO A 476 4.72 -20.51 32.18
CA PRO A 476 5.45 -19.64 33.10
C PRO A 476 4.49 -18.65 33.76
N ILE A 477 4.33 -18.75 35.08
CA ILE A 477 3.60 -17.78 35.87
C ILE A 477 4.52 -16.57 36.10
N THR A 478 4.23 -15.47 35.43
CA THR A 478 4.94 -14.21 35.61
C THR A 478 4.00 -13.22 36.30
N PRO A 479 4.34 -12.64 37.47
CA PRO A 479 3.47 -11.66 38.10
C PRO A 479 3.40 -10.40 37.23
N GLN A 480 2.18 -9.95 36.91
CA GLN A 480 1.91 -8.79 36.06
C GLN A 480 2.63 -7.50 36.52
N SER A 481 2.96 -7.40 37.81
CA SER A 481 3.66 -6.27 38.42
C SER A 481 5.15 -6.15 38.05
N LEU A 482 5.82 -7.24 37.64
CA LEU A 482 7.23 -7.19 37.20
C LEU A 482 7.34 -6.68 35.76
N ILE A 483 6.43 -7.11 34.88
CA ILE A 483 6.36 -6.67 33.47
C ILE A 483 6.16 -5.14 33.39
N ALA A 484 5.36 -4.58 34.31
CA ALA A 484 5.10 -3.15 34.37
C ALA A 484 6.22 -2.32 35.02
N ARG A 485 7.15 -2.92 35.79
CA ARG A 485 8.10 -2.16 36.64
C ARG A 485 9.58 -2.39 36.34
N SER A 486 10.00 -3.52 35.77
CA SER A 486 11.44 -3.78 35.62
C SER A 486 12.06 -3.19 34.36
N MET A 487 11.26 -2.77 33.37
CA MET A 487 11.75 -2.32 32.06
C MET A 487 10.78 -1.33 31.40
N GLU A 488 10.28 -0.35 32.16
CA GLU A 488 9.57 0.79 31.60
C GLU A 488 10.51 1.42 30.56
N ALA A 489 10.19 1.25 29.27
CA ALA A 489 11.00 1.83 28.22
C ALA A 489 10.97 3.33 28.44
N ASP A 490 12.15 3.95 28.59
CA ASP A 490 12.27 5.40 28.70
C ASP A 490 11.34 6.03 27.67
N LEU A 491 10.35 6.80 28.15
CA LEU A 491 9.49 7.57 27.28
C LEU A 491 10.41 8.41 26.39
N PRO A 492 10.32 8.31 25.06
CA PRO A 492 11.09 9.17 24.18
C PRO A 492 10.50 10.58 24.29
N GLU A 493 10.93 11.30 25.32
CA GLU A 493 10.73 12.73 25.49
C GLU A 493 12.09 13.39 25.30
N GLY A 494 12.33 13.99 24.13
CA GLY A 494 13.57 14.71 23.89
C GLY A 494 13.67 15.45 22.55
N TYR A 495 14.48 16.50 22.57
CA TYR A 495 14.47 17.69 21.71
C TYR A 495 15.64 17.72 20.69
N ASP A 496 15.88 16.67 19.91
CA ASP A 496 16.93 16.75 18.87
C ASP A 496 16.35 17.31 17.55
N ARG A 497 16.65 18.58 17.26
CA ARG A 497 16.27 19.30 16.01
C ARG A 497 17.21 19.01 14.84
N ASP A 498 18.27 18.24 15.04
CA ASP A 498 19.49 18.37 14.27
C ASP A 498 19.87 17.11 13.47
N GLU A 499 18.94 16.50 12.74
CA GLU A 499 19.29 15.62 11.60
C GLU A 499 18.04 15.39 10.71
N TYR A 500 17.66 16.37 9.91
CA TYR A 500 16.68 16.14 8.85
C TYR A 500 17.28 15.18 7.82
N LEU A 501 16.47 14.20 7.36
CA LEU A 501 16.82 13.24 6.29
C LEU A 501 17.29 13.90 4.98
N GLU A 502 17.00 15.18 4.81
CA GLU A 502 17.59 16.06 3.80
C GLU A 502 18.03 17.34 4.50
N THR A 503 19.30 17.72 4.36
CA THR A 503 19.72 19.05 4.79
C THR A 503 19.01 20.11 3.93
N GLU A 504 18.63 21.26 4.52
CA GLU A 504 18.02 22.38 3.77
C GLU A 504 18.83 22.74 2.50
N HIS A 505 20.15 22.52 2.56
CA HIS A 505 21.07 22.72 1.45
C HIS A 505 20.82 21.74 0.30
N GLU A 506 20.67 20.44 0.60
CA GLU A 506 20.37 19.42 -0.41
C GLU A 506 19.00 19.63 -1.06
N TYR A 507 17.98 19.97 -0.27
CA TYR A 507 16.67 20.35 -0.83
C TYR A 507 16.81 21.56 -1.79
N LYS A 508 17.57 22.58 -1.39
CA LYS A 508 17.85 23.76 -2.25
C LYS A 508 18.68 23.40 -3.49
N GLU A 509 19.58 22.43 -3.41
CA GLU A 509 20.36 21.95 -4.55
C GLU A 509 19.54 21.10 -5.52
N GLU A 510 18.69 20.21 -5.01
CA GLU A 510 17.73 19.46 -5.82
C GLU A 510 16.69 20.40 -6.44
N GLU A 511 16.21 21.40 -5.71
CA GLU A 511 15.33 22.45 -6.23
C GLU A 511 16.03 23.26 -7.33
N LYS A 512 17.32 23.61 -7.14
CA LYS A 512 18.13 24.26 -8.18
C LYS A 512 18.36 23.34 -9.38
N ARG A 513 18.60 22.05 -9.19
CA ARG A 513 18.76 21.06 -10.27
C ARG A 513 17.46 20.83 -11.01
N THR A 514 16.34 20.65 -10.32
CA THR A 514 15.02 20.55 -10.95
C THR A 514 14.62 21.85 -11.64
N LYS A 515 14.98 23.03 -11.11
CA LYS A 515 14.83 24.30 -11.83
C LYS A 515 15.74 24.43 -13.06
N ARG A 516 16.96 23.88 -13.03
CA ARG A 516 17.93 23.94 -14.15
C ARG A 516 17.68 22.89 -15.24
N TYR A 517 17.28 21.68 -14.88
CA TYR A 517 17.09 20.54 -15.79
C TYR A 517 15.62 20.20 -16.03
N GLY A 518 14.69 20.82 -15.31
CA GLY A 518 13.26 20.53 -15.41
C GLY A 518 12.65 21.12 -16.66
N TRP A 519 12.97 20.58 -17.84
CA TRP A 519 12.17 20.71 -19.07
C TRP A 519 12.52 19.68 -20.16
N PHE A 520 13.49 18.77 -19.96
CA PHE A 520 13.88 17.79 -20.99
C PHE A 520 13.74 16.34 -20.56
#